data_AF-A0A843F429-F1
#
_entry.id   AF-A0A843F429-F1
#
_cell.length_a   1.000
_cell.length_b   1.000
_cell.length_c   1.000
_cell.angle_alpha   90.00
_cell.angle_beta   90.00
_cell.angle_gamma   90.00
#
_symmetry.space_group_name_H-M   'P 1'
#
loop_
_entity.id
_entity.type
_entity.pdbx_description
1 polymer ?
#
loop_
_entity_poly.entity_id
_entity_poly.type
_entity_poly.pdbx_seq_one_letter_code
_entity_poly.pdbx_strand_id
1 'polypeptide(L)'
;MFNIEREGEEHRKLSYKDVNCVGCGICVNVCPTDSLRLGPIVPIARGLIEMDLVSINSDSCVFCGLCSVACPFDSLSLTIDGTNVKDIKSYPVWDVESEVHDDECIYCGRCYSVCPRDSILFERKLPNPADLVRGEIEINDDKCIYCSFCEEMCPAGAIEIKNIPTSSVDVLNNSIEVDLDKCIFCGVCKRVCPEDAIKQICSICMLREEIEVPEITGDTFISEESCVNCSWCSEICPVDAITITKPFEGTLELVETDDKVCKGDSCHACLDVCPCNAVDIVDGKSVTNLDFCNLCGACVTACPQNIRVVSRTAMKLNNINSESWNEILKTILVGK
;
A
#
# COMPACT_ATOMS: atom_id res chain seq x y z
N MET A 1 -15.45 -3.36 16.88
CA MET A 1 -15.55 -1.89 16.74
C MET A 1 -16.57 -1.36 17.73
N PHE A 2 -16.49 -0.09 18.15
CA PHE A 2 -17.48 0.51 19.05
C PHE A 2 -18.01 1.85 18.53
N ASN A 3 -19.24 2.17 18.93
CA ASN A 3 -19.87 3.48 18.79
C ASN A 3 -20.56 3.79 20.11
N ILE A 4 -20.18 4.88 20.76
CA ILE A 4 -20.86 5.38 21.96
C ILE A 4 -21.40 6.78 21.68
N GLU A 5 -22.52 7.11 22.29
CA GLU A 5 -23.19 8.40 22.08
C GLU A 5 -23.79 8.92 23.38
N ARG A 6 -23.95 10.24 23.44
CA ARG A 6 -24.62 10.93 24.53
C ARG A 6 -25.55 11.97 23.94
N GLU A 7 -26.84 11.79 24.22
CA GLU A 7 -27.90 12.75 23.91
C GLU A 7 -27.95 13.86 24.98
N GLY A 8 -28.18 15.10 24.57
CA GLY A 8 -28.19 16.28 25.42
C GLY A 8 -28.56 17.55 24.66
N GLU A 9 -28.08 18.71 25.11
CA GLU A 9 -28.16 19.96 24.31
C GLU A 9 -27.33 19.87 23.02
N GLU A 10 -26.22 19.13 23.09
CA GLU A 10 -25.40 18.73 21.94
C GLU A 10 -25.41 17.21 21.86
N HIS A 11 -25.59 16.66 20.65
CA HIS A 11 -25.45 15.24 20.38
C HIS A 11 -23.98 14.92 20.13
N ARG A 12 -23.37 14.10 21.00
CA ARG A 12 -21.96 13.70 20.87
C ARG A 12 -21.85 12.21 20.60
N LYS A 13 -21.08 11.85 19.58
CA LYS A 13 -20.83 10.45 19.19
C LYS A 13 -19.36 10.19 18.94
N LEU A 14 -18.81 9.19 19.62
CA LEU A 14 -17.45 8.71 19.44
C LEU A 14 -17.46 7.33 18.79
N SER A 15 -16.80 7.22 17.64
CA SER A 15 -16.73 6.01 16.83
C SER A 15 -15.30 5.50 16.73
N TYR A 16 -15.11 4.17 16.74
CA TYR A 16 -13.83 3.49 16.53
C TYR A 16 -13.85 2.61 15.28
N LYS A 17 -12.89 2.84 14.38
CA LYS A 17 -12.63 2.03 13.18
C LYS A 17 -11.34 1.22 13.39
N ASP A 18 -11.46 -0.11 13.39
CA ASP A 18 -10.31 -0.99 13.66
C ASP A 18 -9.29 -1.03 12.51
N VAL A 19 -9.76 -0.92 11.27
CA VAL A 19 -8.94 -0.94 10.04
C VAL A 19 -7.79 0.06 10.03
N ASN A 20 -7.96 1.22 10.68
CA ASN A 20 -6.95 2.26 10.72
C ASN A 20 -6.10 2.20 12.01
N CYS A 21 -6.49 1.37 12.98
CA CYS A 21 -5.81 1.31 14.27
C CYS A 21 -4.51 0.53 14.15
N VAL A 22 -3.42 1.12 14.62
CA VAL A 22 -2.09 0.48 14.65
C VAL A 22 -1.69 -0.03 16.04
N GLY A 23 -2.59 0.03 17.03
CA GLY A 23 -2.33 -0.48 18.38
C GLY A 23 -1.29 0.31 19.18
N CYS A 24 -1.05 1.59 18.85
CA CYS A 24 0.00 2.41 19.46
C CYS A 24 -0.27 2.89 20.90
N GLY A 25 -1.53 2.84 21.37
CA GLY A 25 -1.89 3.27 22.72
C GLY A 25 -1.91 4.78 22.98
N ILE A 26 -1.67 5.64 21.98
CA ILE A 26 -1.71 7.11 22.17
C ILE A 26 -3.07 7.53 22.74
N CYS A 27 -4.17 7.01 22.20
CA CYS A 27 -5.53 7.31 22.65
C CYS A 27 -5.79 6.93 24.12
N VAL A 28 -5.24 5.81 24.58
CA VAL A 28 -5.33 5.36 25.97
C VAL A 28 -4.54 6.30 26.87
N ASN A 29 -3.32 6.67 26.45
CA ASN A 29 -2.43 7.53 27.22
C ASN A 29 -2.96 8.96 27.43
N VAL A 30 -3.71 9.50 26.47
CA VAL A 30 -4.27 10.86 26.56
C VAL A 30 -5.67 10.89 27.17
N CYS A 31 -6.25 9.75 27.54
CA CYS A 31 -7.60 9.69 28.08
C CYS A 31 -7.59 10.14 29.56
N PRO A 32 -8.17 11.30 29.91
CA PRO A 32 -8.10 11.82 31.28
C PRO A 32 -8.93 11.03 32.30
N THR A 33 -9.83 10.16 31.82
CA THR A 33 -10.76 9.36 32.64
C THR A 33 -10.44 7.87 32.61
N ASP A 34 -9.31 7.47 31.99
CA ASP A 34 -8.90 6.07 31.81
C ASP A 34 -10.01 5.18 31.20
N SER A 35 -10.87 5.77 30.37
CA SER A 35 -12.01 5.09 29.75
C SER A 35 -11.60 4.15 28.63
N LEU A 36 -10.43 4.32 28.04
CA LEU A 36 -9.93 3.50 26.95
C LEU A 36 -8.93 2.45 27.44
N ARG A 37 -8.94 1.26 26.84
CA ARG A 37 -7.98 0.18 27.11
C ARG A 37 -7.50 -0.43 25.80
N LEU A 38 -6.21 -0.76 25.74
CA LEU A 38 -5.65 -1.53 24.63
C LEU A 38 -6.01 -3.01 24.79
N GLY A 39 -6.34 -3.64 23.66
CA GLY A 39 -6.43 -5.08 23.56
C GLY A 39 -5.05 -5.75 23.57
N PRO A 40 -4.99 -7.08 23.55
CA PRO A 40 -3.75 -7.83 23.46
C PRO A 40 -3.16 -7.72 22.03
N ILE A 41 -2.40 -6.66 21.78
CA ILE A 41 -1.91 -6.25 20.45
C ILE A 41 -1.13 -7.37 19.74
N VAL A 42 -0.24 -8.06 20.45
CA VAL A 42 0.60 -9.12 19.84
C VAL A 42 -0.23 -10.34 19.40
N PRO A 43 -1.10 -10.92 20.25
CA PRO A 43 -2.02 -11.97 19.79
C PRO A 43 -2.91 -11.57 18.60
N ILE A 44 -3.42 -10.34 18.58
CA ILE A 44 -4.24 -9.82 17.47
C ILE A 44 -3.41 -9.74 16.20
N ALA A 45 -2.23 -9.11 16.25
CA ALA A 45 -1.34 -8.96 15.10
C ALA A 45 -0.87 -10.31 14.51
N ARG A 46 -0.75 -11.34 15.35
CA ARG A 46 -0.42 -12.70 14.93
C ARG A 46 -1.61 -13.53 14.42
N GLY A 47 -2.81 -12.96 14.39
CA GLY A 47 -4.04 -13.67 14.01
C GLY A 47 -4.41 -14.81 14.96
N LEU A 48 -3.92 -14.79 16.21
CA LEU A 48 -4.23 -15.82 17.21
C LEU A 48 -5.61 -15.62 17.82
N ILE A 49 -6.09 -14.38 17.82
CA ILE A 49 -7.43 -14.00 18.29
C ILE A 49 -8.00 -12.89 17.41
N GLU A 50 -9.32 -12.83 17.33
CA GLU A 50 -10.05 -11.75 16.66
C GLU A 50 -10.68 -10.85 17.74
N MET A 51 -10.08 -9.68 17.95
CA MET A 51 -10.50 -8.68 18.93
C MET A 51 -10.13 -7.29 18.45
N ASP A 52 -10.89 -6.28 18.88
CA ASP A 52 -10.52 -4.87 18.65
C ASP A 52 -9.21 -4.52 19.39
N LEU A 53 -8.38 -3.69 18.75
CA LEU A 53 -7.15 -3.18 19.38
C LEU A 53 -7.45 -2.19 20.52
N VAL A 54 -8.63 -1.57 20.54
CA VAL A 54 -9.04 -0.60 21.56
C VAL A 54 -10.48 -0.88 21.99
N SER A 55 -10.70 -0.83 23.31
CA SER A 55 -12.02 -0.91 23.94
C SER A 55 -12.31 0.33 24.79
N ILE A 56 -13.58 0.61 25.05
CA ILE A 56 -14.03 1.78 25.82
C ILE A 56 -15.02 1.40 26.92
N ASN A 57 -14.90 2.06 28.08
CA ASN A 57 -15.95 2.12 29.09
C ASN A 57 -16.79 3.37 28.86
N SER A 58 -18.05 3.18 28.43
CA SER A 58 -19.00 4.26 28.16
C SER A 58 -19.36 5.06 29.40
N ASP A 59 -19.36 4.43 30.59
CA ASP A 59 -19.85 5.05 31.83
C ASP A 59 -18.87 6.10 32.38
N SER A 60 -17.58 5.96 32.08
CA SER A 60 -16.56 6.94 32.47
C SER A 60 -16.17 7.90 31.34
N CYS A 61 -16.61 7.66 30.11
CA CYS A 61 -16.27 8.52 28.98
C CYS A 61 -17.02 9.85 29.04
N VAL A 62 -16.27 10.96 29.03
CA VAL A 62 -16.84 12.32 29.08
C VAL A 62 -16.98 13.00 27.72
N PHE A 63 -16.69 12.30 26.62
CA PHE A 63 -16.76 12.84 25.24
C PHE A 63 -15.94 14.12 25.04
N CYS A 64 -14.70 14.15 25.58
CA CYS A 64 -13.81 15.31 25.43
C CYS A 64 -13.16 15.41 24.04
N GLY A 65 -12.94 14.29 23.35
CA GLY A 65 -12.37 14.27 21.99
C GLY A 65 -10.85 14.15 21.91
N LEU A 66 -10.13 14.18 23.04
CA LEU A 66 -8.67 14.06 23.08
C LEU A 66 -8.16 12.82 22.34
N CYS A 67 -8.81 11.67 22.51
CA CYS A 67 -8.41 10.43 21.85
C CYS A 67 -8.61 10.46 20.32
N SER A 68 -9.61 11.20 19.83
CA SER A 68 -9.88 11.37 18.40
C SER A 68 -8.85 12.31 17.76
N VAL A 69 -8.54 13.42 18.44
CA VAL A 69 -7.57 14.41 17.96
C VAL A 69 -6.12 13.90 18.08
N ALA A 70 -5.78 13.23 19.18
CA ALA A 70 -4.43 12.70 19.39
C ALA A 70 -4.10 11.50 18.49
N CYS A 71 -5.09 10.87 17.87
CA CYS A 71 -4.86 9.77 16.94
C CYS A 71 -4.45 10.33 15.56
N PRO A 72 -3.21 10.08 15.10
CA PRO A 72 -2.73 10.54 13.80
C PRO A 72 -3.17 9.63 12.64
N PHE A 73 -3.93 8.57 12.92
CA PHE A 73 -4.33 7.54 11.95
C PHE A 73 -5.85 7.45 11.80
N ASP A 74 -6.60 8.45 12.26
CA ASP A 74 -8.05 8.54 12.09
C ASP A 74 -8.87 7.31 12.52
N SER A 75 -8.35 6.51 13.44
CA SER A 75 -9.06 5.32 13.95
C SER A 75 -10.16 5.67 14.95
N LEU A 76 -10.14 6.88 15.51
CA LEU A 76 -11.14 7.40 16.45
C LEU A 76 -11.71 8.72 15.94
N SER A 77 -13.03 8.80 15.86
CA SER A 77 -13.76 9.97 15.33
C SER A 77 -14.79 10.42 16.35
N LEU A 78 -14.60 11.62 16.93
CA LEU A 78 -15.63 12.30 17.70
C LEU A 78 -16.41 13.22 16.77
N THR A 79 -17.74 13.15 16.83
CA THR A 79 -18.65 14.08 16.17
C THR A 79 -19.50 14.80 17.20
N ILE A 80 -19.77 16.09 16.96
CA ILE A 80 -20.66 16.95 17.76
C ILE A 80 -21.71 17.49 16.78
N ASP A 81 -22.98 17.19 17.04
CA ASP A 81 -24.11 17.51 16.15
C ASP A 81 -23.87 17.08 14.70
N GLY A 82 -23.23 15.92 14.53
CA GLY A 82 -22.90 15.33 13.23
C GLY A 82 -21.63 15.86 12.57
N THR A 83 -21.00 16.92 13.08
CA THR A 83 -19.75 17.48 12.54
C THR A 83 -18.54 16.83 13.21
N ASN A 84 -17.54 16.36 12.45
CA ASN A 84 -16.31 15.81 13.02
C ASN A 84 -15.50 16.92 13.70
N VAL A 85 -15.00 16.67 14.90
CA VAL A 85 -14.21 17.67 15.64
C VAL A 85 -12.98 18.13 14.88
N LYS A 86 -12.40 17.30 14.00
CA LYS A 86 -11.24 17.66 13.17
C LYS A 86 -11.57 18.72 12.10
N ASP A 87 -12.84 18.84 11.71
CA ASP A 87 -13.31 19.87 10.77
C ASP A 87 -13.63 21.20 11.46
N ILE A 88 -13.66 21.21 12.80
CA ILE A 88 -13.97 22.40 13.59
C ILE A 88 -12.68 23.17 13.87
N LYS A 89 -12.62 24.42 13.41
CA LYS A 89 -11.45 25.32 13.53
C LYS A 89 -10.90 25.52 14.95
N SER A 90 -11.65 25.19 16.00
CA SER A 90 -11.18 25.33 17.39
C SER A 90 -10.38 24.12 17.89
N TYR A 91 -10.44 22.99 17.19
CA TYR A 91 -9.77 21.75 17.58
C TYR A 91 -8.40 21.60 16.89
N PRO A 92 -7.46 20.88 17.53
CA PRO A 92 -6.17 20.58 16.92
C PRO A 92 -6.30 19.66 15.69
N VAL A 93 -5.42 19.84 14.70
CA VAL A 93 -5.40 19.09 13.44
C VAL A 93 -3.97 18.69 13.09
N TRP A 94 -3.81 17.47 12.57
CA TRP A 94 -2.52 16.97 12.09
C TRP A 94 -2.13 17.60 10.77
N ASP A 95 -0.90 18.05 10.69
CA ASP A 95 -0.24 18.64 9.52
C ASP A 95 0.69 17.58 8.93
N VAL A 96 0.05 16.56 8.35
CA VAL A 96 0.69 15.42 7.70
C VAL A 96 0.23 15.39 6.26
N GLU A 97 1.14 14.97 5.38
CA GLU A 97 0.93 14.94 3.94
C GLU A 97 1.27 13.55 3.44
N SER A 98 0.49 13.07 2.49
CA SER A 98 0.77 11.87 1.70
C SER A 98 0.22 12.05 0.31
N GLU A 99 1.00 12.75 -0.53
CA GLU A 99 0.59 13.22 -1.84
C GLU A 99 1.47 12.63 -2.94
N VAL A 100 0.87 12.33 -4.08
CA VAL A 100 1.55 11.94 -5.31
C VAL A 100 1.42 13.07 -6.31
N HIS A 101 2.55 13.52 -6.84
CA HIS A 101 2.64 14.54 -7.89
C HIS A 101 2.53 13.85 -9.25
N ASP A 102 1.29 13.78 -9.77
CA ASP A 102 0.97 13.02 -10.99
C ASP A 102 1.72 13.51 -12.24
N ASP A 103 2.10 14.79 -12.29
CA ASP A 103 2.90 15.38 -13.37
C ASP A 103 4.37 14.92 -13.37
N GLU A 104 4.86 14.44 -12.22
CA GLU A 104 6.19 13.86 -12.07
C GLU A 104 6.17 12.31 -12.10
N CYS A 105 5.03 11.70 -11.80
CA CYS A 105 4.88 10.25 -11.69
C CYS A 105 5.02 9.54 -13.05
N ILE A 106 5.98 8.61 -13.15
CA ILE A 106 6.19 7.78 -14.35
C ILE A 106 5.45 6.43 -14.30
N TYR A 107 4.52 6.27 -13.35
CA TYR A 107 3.71 5.06 -13.16
C TYR A 107 4.54 3.77 -13.08
N CYS A 108 5.67 3.77 -12.36
CA CYS A 108 6.53 2.59 -12.27
C CYS A 108 5.97 1.47 -11.39
N GLY A 109 5.08 1.81 -10.44
CA GLY A 109 4.43 0.86 -9.52
C GLY A 109 5.25 0.46 -8.29
N ARG A 110 6.45 1.02 -8.08
CA ARG A 110 7.31 0.65 -6.93
C ARG A 110 6.68 0.99 -5.59
N CYS A 111 6.10 2.18 -5.45
CA CYS A 111 5.43 2.61 -4.22
C CYS A 111 4.30 1.65 -3.83
N TYR A 112 3.49 1.22 -4.81
CA TYR A 112 2.45 0.21 -4.64
C TYR A 112 3.01 -1.10 -4.08
N SER A 113 4.11 -1.60 -4.65
CA SER A 113 4.70 -2.88 -4.23
C SER A 113 5.35 -2.87 -2.84
N VAL A 114 5.76 -1.72 -2.32
CA VAL A 114 6.44 -1.62 -1.01
C VAL A 114 5.54 -1.10 0.11
N CYS A 115 4.31 -0.67 -0.18
CA CYS A 115 3.43 -0.08 0.82
C CYS A 115 3.03 -1.12 1.87
N PRO A 116 3.43 -0.99 3.15
CA PRO A 116 3.16 -2.00 4.18
C PRO A 116 1.69 -2.02 4.64
N ARG A 117 0.88 -1.08 4.14
CA ARG A 117 -0.52 -0.90 4.54
C ARG A 117 -1.50 -1.08 3.37
N ASP A 118 -1.00 -1.46 2.20
CA ASP A 118 -1.78 -1.56 0.97
C ASP A 118 -2.62 -0.29 0.71
N SER A 119 -2.07 0.88 1.07
CA SER A 119 -2.76 2.17 1.00
C SER A 119 -2.68 2.82 -0.36
N ILE A 120 -1.91 2.27 -1.29
CA ILE A 120 -1.68 2.86 -2.61
C ILE A 120 -2.55 2.13 -3.61
N LEU A 121 -3.38 2.87 -4.34
CA LEU A 121 -4.06 2.40 -5.53
C LEU A 121 -3.21 2.81 -6.73
N PHE A 122 -2.99 1.86 -7.65
CA PHE A 122 -2.08 2.05 -8.77
C PHE A 122 -2.67 1.42 -10.02
N GLU A 123 -2.82 2.23 -11.07
CA GLU A 123 -3.15 1.78 -12.41
C GLU A 123 -2.09 2.29 -13.39
N ARG A 124 -1.71 1.44 -14.35
CA ARG A 124 -0.90 1.83 -15.50
C ARG A 124 -1.49 1.26 -16.77
N LYS A 125 -1.61 2.11 -17.78
CA LYS A 125 -1.97 1.78 -19.15
C LYS A 125 -0.70 1.71 -19.98
N LEU A 126 -0.40 0.51 -20.47
CA LEU A 126 0.71 0.26 -21.39
C LEU A 126 0.20 0.33 -22.84
N PRO A 127 1.04 0.75 -23.79
CA PRO A 127 0.72 0.66 -25.21
C PRO A 127 0.47 -0.79 -25.63
N ASN A 128 -0.28 -0.97 -26.72
CA ASN A 128 -0.43 -2.29 -27.33
C ASN A 128 0.92 -2.68 -27.99
N PRO A 129 1.40 -3.92 -27.84
CA PRO A 129 2.57 -4.40 -28.58
C PRO A 129 2.57 -4.05 -30.07
N ALA A 130 1.40 -4.07 -30.73
CA ALA A 130 1.24 -3.72 -32.13
C ALA A 130 1.68 -2.27 -32.46
N ASP A 131 1.53 -1.34 -31.52
CA ASP A 131 1.95 0.05 -31.70
C ASP A 131 3.47 0.16 -31.82
N LEU A 132 4.21 -0.76 -31.18
CA LEU A 132 5.66 -0.74 -31.02
C LEU A 132 6.41 -1.57 -32.07
N VAL A 133 5.70 -2.31 -32.93
CA VAL A 133 6.30 -3.19 -33.94
C VAL A 133 5.81 -2.85 -35.34
N ARG A 134 6.66 -3.07 -36.35
CA ARG A 134 6.31 -2.90 -37.76
C ARG A 134 6.82 -4.07 -38.57
N GLY A 135 5.96 -4.57 -39.44
CA GLY A 135 6.28 -5.67 -40.33
C GLY A 135 5.07 -6.06 -41.15
N GLU A 136 5.31 -7.02 -42.04
CA GLU A 136 4.28 -7.63 -42.86
C GLU A 136 4.39 -9.14 -42.72
N ILE A 137 3.24 -9.81 -42.74
CA ILE A 137 3.14 -11.26 -42.77
C ILE A 137 2.04 -11.65 -43.76
N GLU A 138 2.36 -12.60 -44.63
CA GLU A 138 1.45 -13.13 -45.64
C GLU A 138 1.60 -14.66 -45.62
N ILE A 139 0.46 -15.36 -45.62
CA ILE A 139 0.42 -16.82 -45.69
C ILE A 139 -0.11 -17.21 -47.07
N ASN A 140 0.58 -18.13 -47.71
CA ASN A 140 0.14 -18.75 -48.95
C ASN A 140 -0.67 -20.02 -48.63
N ASP A 141 -1.98 -19.93 -48.76
CA ASP A 141 -2.90 -21.04 -48.43
C ASP A 141 -2.70 -22.26 -49.34
N ASP A 142 -2.28 -22.08 -50.61
CA ASP A 142 -2.02 -23.18 -51.55
C ASP A 142 -0.82 -24.04 -51.11
N LYS A 143 0.11 -23.47 -50.35
CA LYS A 143 1.28 -24.17 -49.79
C LYS A 143 1.09 -24.62 -48.34
N CYS A 144 0.14 -24.02 -47.63
CA CYS A 144 -0.09 -24.34 -46.23
C CYS A 144 -0.69 -25.74 -46.10
N ILE A 145 0.04 -26.63 -45.41
CA ILE A 145 -0.45 -27.98 -45.11
C ILE A 145 -1.09 -28.09 -43.72
N TYR A 146 -1.31 -26.96 -43.03
CA TYR A 146 -1.97 -26.87 -41.73
C TYR A 146 -1.37 -27.78 -40.63
N CYS A 147 -0.04 -27.95 -40.64
CA CYS A 147 0.69 -28.83 -39.71
C CYS A 147 0.84 -28.30 -38.26
N SER A 148 0.32 -27.11 -37.95
CA SER A 148 0.40 -26.45 -36.64
C SER A 148 1.78 -26.05 -36.11
N PHE A 149 2.89 -26.29 -36.82
CA PHE A 149 4.21 -25.89 -36.34
C PHE A 149 4.37 -24.38 -36.11
N CYS A 150 3.77 -23.55 -36.98
CA CYS A 150 3.84 -22.09 -36.80
C CYS A 150 2.98 -21.59 -35.64
N GLU A 151 1.88 -22.28 -35.31
CA GLU A 151 1.03 -22.00 -34.14
C GLU A 151 1.77 -22.38 -32.86
N GLU A 152 2.28 -23.61 -32.75
CA GLU A 152 3.00 -24.10 -31.56
C GLU A 152 4.27 -23.31 -31.26
N MET A 153 4.97 -22.87 -32.30
CA MET A 153 6.23 -22.15 -32.16
C MET A 153 6.05 -20.62 -32.08
N CYS A 154 4.83 -20.09 -32.20
CA CYS A 154 4.60 -18.65 -32.13
C CYS A 154 4.74 -18.16 -30.68
N PRO A 155 5.81 -17.44 -30.32
CA PRO A 155 6.04 -17.05 -28.93
C PRO A 155 5.00 -16.04 -28.41
N ALA A 156 4.31 -15.35 -29.30
CA ALA A 156 3.29 -14.37 -28.97
C ALA A 156 1.85 -14.95 -29.01
N GLY A 157 1.69 -16.23 -29.36
CA GLY A 157 0.35 -16.83 -29.52
C GLY A 157 -0.51 -16.12 -30.56
N ALA A 158 0.12 -15.60 -31.62
CA ALA A 158 -0.52 -14.78 -32.64
C ALA A 158 -1.10 -15.57 -33.82
N ILE A 159 -0.87 -16.88 -33.92
CA ILE A 159 -1.31 -17.72 -35.05
C ILE A 159 -2.27 -18.77 -34.49
N GLU A 160 -3.45 -18.89 -35.10
CA GLU A 160 -4.44 -19.93 -34.79
C GLU A 160 -4.65 -20.79 -36.04
N ILE A 161 -4.54 -22.11 -35.91
CA ILE A 161 -4.87 -23.06 -36.96
C ILE A 161 -6.11 -23.86 -36.56
N LYS A 162 -7.15 -23.78 -37.38
CA LYS A 162 -8.36 -24.59 -37.22
C LYS A 162 -8.26 -25.78 -38.15
N ASN A 163 -8.30 -26.98 -37.60
CA ASN A 163 -8.37 -28.25 -38.34
C ASN A 163 -9.67 -28.98 -37.97
N ILE A 164 -10.80 -28.56 -38.54
CA ILE A 164 -12.12 -29.08 -38.16
C ILE A 164 -12.51 -30.25 -39.09
N PRO A 165 -12.65 -31.48 -38.58
CA PRO A 165 -13.17 -32.59 -39.38
C PRO A 165 -14.62 -32.32 -39.76
N THR A 166 -14.97 -32.46 -41.05
CA THR A 166 -16.36 -32.34 -41.50
C THR A 166 -16.89 -33.68 -42.00
N SER A 167 -18.21 -33.87 -41.91
CA SER A 167 -18.89 -35.08 -42.40
C SER A 167 -19.18 -35.06 -43.91
N SER A 168 -18.73 -34.02 -44.63
CA SER A 168 -18.91 -33.84 -46.07
C SER A 168 -17.73 -34.37 -46.89
N VAL A 169 -17.88 -34.36 -48.23
CA VAL A 169 -16.89 -34.85 -49.20
C VAL A 169 -15.52 -34.15 -49.08
N ASP A 170 -15.50 -32.91 -48.60
CA ASP A 170 -14.28 -32.21 -48.17
C ASP A 170 -14.05 -32.48 -46.68
N VAL A 171 -13.15 -33.42 -46.38
CA VAL A 171 -13.00 -34.05 -45.05
C VAL A 171 -12.47 -33.08 -43.98
N LEU A 172 -11.92 -31.93 -44.37
CA LEU A 172 -11.27 -30.97 -43.46
C LEU A 172 -11.65 -29.53 -43.84
N ASN A 173 -12.20 -28.77 -42.87
CA ASN A 173 -12.33 -27.32 -42.98
C ASN A 173 -11.15 -26.67 -42.25
N ASN A 174 -10.07 -26.46 -42.99
CA ASN A 174 -8.82 -25.93 -42.45
C ASN A 174 -8.72 -24.43 -42.69
N SER A 175 -8.33 -23.68 -41.66
CA SER A 175 -8.00 -22.26 -41.80
C SER A 175 -6.82 -21.89 -40.91
N ILE A 176 -6.13 -20.83 -41.30
CA ILE A 176 -5.04 -20.23 -40.55
C ILE A 176 -5.29 -18.73 -40.44
N GLU A 177 -5.25 -18.21 -39.22
CA GLU A 177 -5.49 -16.79 -38.92
C GLU A 177 -4.29 -16.23 -38.14
N VAL A 178 -3.89 -14.99 -38.46
CA VAL A 178 -2.83 -14.28 -37.73
C VAL A 178 -3.43 -13.05 -37.07
N ASP A 179 -3.38 -13.01 -35.75
CA ASP A 179 -3.72 -11.87 -34.93
C ASP A 179 -2.57 -10.85 -34.97
N LEU A 180 -2.75 -9.78 -35.74
CA LEU A 180 -1.74 -8.73 -35.91
C LEU A 180 -1.56 -7.88 -34.64
N ASP A 181 -2.52 -7.88 -33.71
CA ASP A 181 -2.37 -7.18 -32.43
C ASP A 181 -1.38 -7.90 -31.51
N LYS A 182 -1.17 -9.21 -31.73
CA LYS A 182 -0.20 -10.02 -30.98
C LYS A 182 1.12 -10.24 -31.74
N CYS A 183 1.11 -10.18 -33.07
CA CYS A 183 2.27 -10.54 -33.88
C CYS A 183 3.44 -9.54 -33.71
N ILE A 184 4.56 -10.01 -33.15
CA ILE A 184 5.79 -9.19 -32.99
C ILE A 184 6.80 -9.32 -34.15
N PHE A 185 6.40 -9.92 -35.27
CA PHE A 185 7.21 -10.03 -36.48
C PHE A 185 8.62 -10.67 -36.27
N CYS A 186 8.75 -11.61 -35.33
CA CYS A 186 10.02 -12.25 -34.98
C CYS A 186 10.59 -13.20 -36.05
N GLY A 187 9.72 -13.70 -36.94
CA GLY A 187 10.09 -14.57 -38.06
C GLY A 187 10.37 -16.03 -37.68
N VAL A 188 9.92 -16.50 -36.52
CA VAL A 188 10.00 -17.93 -36.16
C VAL A 188 9.10 -18.79 -37.06
N CYS A 189 7.86 -18.35 -37.32
CA CYS A 189 6.88 -19.07 -38.14
C CYS A 189 7.39 -19.34 -39.57
N LYS A 190 8.06 -18.37 -40.22
CA LYS A 190 8.64 -18.58 -41.55
C LYS A 190 9.81 -19.55 -41.57
N ARG A 191 10.54 -19.70 -40.46
CA ARG A 191 11.72 -20.59 -40.37
C ARG A 191 11.32 -22.03 -40.10
N VAL A 192 10.23 -22.24 -39.37
CA VAL A 192 9.74 -23.58 -39.03
C VAL A 192 8.79 -24.15 -40.09
N CYS A 193 8.22 -23.30 -40.95
CA CYS A 193 7.31 -23.75 -42.00
C CYS A 193 8.01 -24.69 -42.98
N PRO A 194 7.62 -25.97 -43.07
CA PRO A 194 8.30 -26.95 -43.92
C PRO A 194 8.07 -26.72 -45.43
N GLU A 195 7.00 -25.99 -45.79
CA GLU A 195 6.58 -25.74 -47.17
C GLU A 195 6.87 -24.31 -47.65
N ASP A 196 7.60 -23.51 -46.85
CA ASP A 196 7.86 -22.09 -47.13
C ASP A 196 6.57 -21.29 -47.46
N ALA A 197 5.47 -21.62 -46.77
CA ALA A 197 4.15 -21.01 -47.00
C ALA A 197 4.01 -19.61 -46.38
N ILE A 198 4.90 -19.23 -45.46
CA ILE A 198 4.79 -17.98 -44.69
C ILE A 198 5.89 -17.00 -45.13
N LYS A 199 5.48 -15.85 -45.67
CA LYS A 199 6.37 -14.71 -45.89
C LYS A 199 6.22 -13.75 -44.71
N GLN A 200 7.34 -13.37 -44.12
CA GLN A 200 7.34 -12.43 -43.01
C GLN A 200 8.57 -11.53 -43.07
N ILE A 201 8.34 -10.24 -42.95
CA ILE A 201 9.38 -9.20 -42.91
C ILE A 201 9.19 -8.37 -41.64
N CYS A 202 10.29 -8.10 -40.96
CA CYS A 202 10.35 -7.15 -39.86
C CYS A 202 10.94 -5.85 -40.39
N SER A 203 10.25 -4.74 -40.15
CA SER A 203 10.65 -3.41 -40.60
C SER A 203 11.02 -2.48 -39.43
N ILE A 204 11.03 -2.99 -38.19
CA ILE A 204 11.28 -2.21 -36.96
C ILE A 204 12.59 -1.40 -37.06
N CYS A 205 13.69 -2.02 -37.45
CA CYS A 205 14.99 -1.34 -37.53
C CYS A 205 15.03 -0.24 -38.61
N MET A 206 14.28 -0.43 -39.70
CA MET A 206 14.27 0.49 -40.84
C MET A 206 13.33 1.67 -40.62
N LEU A 207 12.23 1.44 -39.90
CA LEU A 207 11.19 2.43 -39.62
C LEU A 207 11.23 2.95 -38.19
N ARG A 208 12.36 2.79 -37.49
CA ARG A 208 12.48 3.12 -36.06
C ARG A 208 12.02 4.55 -35.74
N GLU A 209 12.35 5.50 -36.60
CA GLU A 209 11.99 6.92 -36.41
C GLU A 209 10.50 7.20 -36.68
N GLU A 210 9.81 6.31 -37.40
CA GLU A 210 8.38 6.42 -37.72
C GLU A 210 7.50 5.66 -36.71
N ILE A 211 8.10 4.86 -35.82
CA ILE A 211 7.38 4.18 -34.75
C ILE A 211 7.23 5.17 -33.59
N GLU A 212 6.07 5.82 -33.54
CA GLU A 212 5.66 6.58 -32.36
C GLU A 212 5.51 5.64 -31.17
N VAL A 213 6.19 5.98 -30.07
CA VAL A 213 6.07 5.25 -28.80
C VAL A 213 4.99 5.94 -27.99
N PRO A 214 3.81 5.32 -27.78
CA PRO A 214 2.76 5.97 -27.01
C PRO A 214 3.22 6.21 -25.57
N GLU A 215 2.79 7.33 -24.99
CA GLU A 215 3.08 7.64 -23.60
C GLU A 215 2.41 6.63 -22.67
N ILE A 216 3.15 6.23 -21.63
CA ILE A 216 2.60 5.44 -20.54
C ILE A 216 1.79 6.39 -19.66
N THR A 217 0.52 6.07 -19.49
CA THR A 217 -0.42 6.82 -18.64
C THR A 217 -0.89 5.95 -17.50
N GLY A 218 -1.48 6.55 -16.48
CA GLY A 218 -1.96 5.83 -15.32
C GLY A 218 -2.53 6.77 -14.28
N ASP A 219 -2.83 6.20 -13.13
CA ASP A 219 -3.35 6.92 -11.96
C ASP A 219 -2.70 6.30 -10.72
N THR A 220 -2.26 7.13 -9.78
CA THR A 220 -1.72 6.67 -8.50
C THR A 220 -2.33 7.48 -7.37
N PHE A 221 -2.93 6.81 -6.39
CA PHE A 221 -3.63 7.47 -5.28
C PHE A 221 -3.21 6.85 -3.94
N ILE A 222 -2.98 7.69 -2.93
CA ILE A 222 -2.72 7.24 -1.56
C ILE A 222 -4.01 7.43 -0.74
N SER A 223 -4.55 6.31 -0.23
CA SER A 223 -5.69 6.32 0.68
C SER A 223 -5.29 6.90 2.04
N GLU A 224 -5.82 8.08 2.36
CA GLU A 224 -5.63 8.74 3.66
C GLU A 224 -6.14 7.89 4.83
N GLU A 225 -7.15 7.05 4.63
CA GLU A 225 -7.73 6.26 5.71
C GLU A 225 -6.76 5.18 6.24
N SER A 226 -5.95 4.57 5.38
CA SER A 226 -5.06 3.47 5.78
C SER A 226 -3.58 3.83 5.81
N CYS A 227 -3.20 4.96 5.22
CA CYS A 227 -1.83 5.46 5.22
C CYS A 227 -1.36 5.78 6.64
N VAL A 228 -0.10 5.48 6.92
CA VAL A 228 0.53 5.74 8.24
C VAL A 228 1.76 6.65 8.13
N ASN A 229 1.93 7.31 6.97
CA ASN A 229 3.01 8.25 6.64
C ASN A 229 4.41 7.66 6.95
N CYS A 230 4.67 6.42 6.50
CA CYS A 230 5.92 5.70 6.76
C CYS A 230 7.05 6.00 5.76
N SER A 231 6.83 6.78 4.71
CA SER A 231 7.86 7.17 3.72
C SER A 231 8.41 6.06 2.81
N TRP A 232 7.98 4.79 2.90
CA TRP A 232 8.41 3.76 1.94
C TRP A 232 8.21 4.17 0.48
N CYS A 233 7.08 4.82 0.17
CA CYS A 233 6.74 5.27 -1.16
C CYS A 233 7.60 6.44 -1.65
N SER A 234 7.94 7.39 -0.78
CA SER A 234 8.83 8.51 -1.14
C SER A 234 10.26 8.02 -1.35
N GLU A 235 10.79 7.19 -0.45
CA GLU A 235 12.19 6.71 -0.53
C GLU A 235 12.44 5.75 -1.71
N ILE A 236 11.43 4.97 -2.13
CA ILE A 236 11.59 4.06 -3.28
C ILE A 236 11.34 4.77 -4.63
N CYS A 237 10.81 5.98 -4.60
CA CYS A 237 10.41 6.70 -5.81
C CYS A 237 11.66 7.10 -6.60
N PRO A 238 11.81 6.67 -7.87
CA PRO A 238 12.99 7.00 -8.66
C PRO A 238 12.99 8.44 -9.20
N VAL A 239 11.87 9.16 -9.06
CA VAL A 239 11.63 10.49 -9.63
C VAL A 239 11.09 11.47 -8.58
N ASP A 240 11.16 11.11 -7.30
CA ASP A 240 10.74 11.94 -6.16
C ASP A 240 9.30 12.49 -6.20
N ALA A 241 8.42 11.91 -7.03
CA ALA A 241 7.03 12.31 -7.23
C ALA A 241 6.09 12.08 -6.02
N ILE A 242 6.59 11.76 -4.82
CA ILE A 242 5.76 11.46 -3.65
C ILE A 242 6.28 12.23 -2.45
N THR A 243 5.40 13.03 -1.84
CA THR A 243 5.68 13.78 -0.61
C THR A 243 5.03 13.11 0.58
N ILE A 244 5.82 12.85 1.63
CA ILE A 244 5.35 12.27 2.89
C ILE A 244 5.83 13.11 4.06
N THR A 245 4.88 13.60 4.86
CA THR A 245 5.16 14.24 6.14
C THR A 245 4.76 13.33 7.29
N LYS A 246 5.74 12.90 8.09
CA LYS A 246 5.53 12.05 9.28
C LYS A 246 4.87 12.85 10.41
N PRO A 247 4.00 12.21 11.24
CA PRO A 247 3.35 12.89 12.36
C PRO A 247 4.32 13.31 13.47
N PHE A 248 5.47 12.64 13.60
CA PHE A 248 6.38 12.79 14.72
C PHE A 248 7.84 12.88 14.26
N GLU A 249 8.64 13.62 15.02
CA GLU A 249 10.10 13.64 14.95
C GLU A 249 10.66 13.10 16.26
N GLY A 250 11.79 12.38 16.22
CA GLY A 250 12.37 11.79 17.42
C GLY A 250 13.23 10.56 17.17
N THR A 251 13.47 9.79 18.23
CA THR A 251 14.28 8.57 18.22
C THR A 251 13.51 7.37 18.74
N LEU A 252 14.03 6.19 18.40
CA LEU A 252 13.60 4.93 18.97
C LEU A 252 14.83 4.12 19.33
N GLU A 253 14.92 3.73 20.60
CA GLU A 253 16.12 3.09 21.16
C GLU A 253 15.77 1.80 21.89
N LEU A 254 16.77 0.90 21.98
CA LEU A 254 16.74 -0.26 22.86
C LEU A 254 17.52 0.06 24.14
N VAL A 255 16.81 0.16 25.26
CA VAL A 255 17.37 0.39 26.59
C VAL A 255 17.39 -0.93 27.35
N GLU A 256 18.51 -1.65 27.25
CA GLU A 256 18.71 -2.93 27.92
C GLU A 256 19.34 -2.78 29.31
N THR A 257 19.00 -3.69 30.22
CA THR A 257 19.64 -3.86 31.53
C THR A 257 20.10 -5.31 31.69
N ASP A 258 20.81 -5.62 32.77
CA ASP A 258 21.28 -7.00 33.04
C ASP A 258 20.14 -8.04 33.07
N ASP A 259 18.95 -7.63 33.49
CA ASP A 259 17.74 -8.45 33.59
C ASP A 259 16.79 -8.33 32.38
N LYS A 260 16.91 -7.27 31.58
CA LYS A 260 16.01 -6.99 30.44
C LYS A 260 16.81 -6.80 29.18
N VAL A 261 16.85 -7.85 28.37
CA VAL A 261 17.54 -7.86 27.08
C VAL A 261 16.60 -8.26 25.98
N CYS A 262 16.84 -7.75 24.77
CA CYS A 262 16.12 -8.14 23.58
C CYS A 262 16.36 -9.61 23.29
N LYS A 263 15.27 -10.34 23.08
CA LYS A 263 15.27 -11.74 22.63
C LYS A 263 14.67 -11.80 21.23
N GLY A 264 15.24 -11.01 20.32
CA GLY A 264 14.77 -10.86 18.94
C GLY A 264 14.58 -12.21 18.28
N ASP A 265 15.55 -13.12 18.38
CA ASP A 265 15.56 -14.47 17.77
C ASP A 265 14.34 -15.36 18.06
N SER A 266 13.58 -15.08 19.11
CA SER A 266 12.43 -15.90 19.51
C SER A 266 11.16 -15.08 19.73
N CYS A 267 11.28 -13.78 19.98
CA CYS A 267 10.15 -12.95 20.37
C CYS A 267 9.40 -12.39 19.17
N HIS A 268 10.06 -11.69 18.24
CA HIS A 268 9.48 -11.00 17.07
C HIS A 268 8.28 -10.05 17.33
N ALA A 269 7.84 -9.83 18.57
CA ALA A 269 6.63 -9.05 18.86
C ALA A 269 6.63 -7.63 18.26
N CYS A 270 7.77 -6.93 18.29
CA CYS A 270 7.90 -5.60 17.69
C CYS A 270 7.89 -5.58 16.16
N LEU A 271 8.36 -6.67 15.53
CA LEU A 271 8.31 -6.88 14.08
C LEU A 271 6.84 -7.08 13.67
N ASP A 272 6.16 -8.02 14.35
CA ASP A 272 4.79 -8.43 14.02
C ASP A 272 3.77 -7.29 14.14
N VAL A 273 3.99 -6.32 15.03
CA VAL A 273 3.05 -5.20 15.25
C VAL A 273 3.42 -3.94 14.48
N CYS A 274 4.56 -3.90 13.77
CA CYS A 274 5.02 -2.66 13.16
C CYS A 274 4.15 -2.29 11.94
N PRO A 275 3.34 -1.22 11.99
CA PRO A 275 2.48 -0.86 10.85
C PRO A 275 3.27 -0.33 9.65
N CYS A 276 4.52 0.10 9.88
CA CYS A 276 5.40 0.66 8.85
C CYS A 276 6.31 -0.39 8.22
N ASN A 277 6.32 -1.65 8.69
CA ASN A 277 7.36 -2.62 8.33
C ASN A 277 8.80 -2.05 8.49
N ALA A 278 9.01 -1.27 9.55
CA ALA A 278 10.27 -0.53 9.79
C ALA A 278 11.21 -1.25 10.79
N VAL A 279 10.80 -2.39 11.32
CA VAL A 279 11.54 -3.17 12.32
C VAL A 279 12.11 -4.41 11.62
N ASP A 280 13.33 -4.78 11.97
CA ASP A 280 13.96 -6.03 11.52
C ASP A 280 14.71 -6.68 12.70
N ILE A 281 15.14 -7.93 12.55
CA ILE A 281 15.93 -8.66 13.55
C ILE A 281 17.32 -8.94 12.99
N VAL A 282 18.33 -8.31 13.58
CA VAL A 282 19.74 -8.46 13.20
C VAL A 282 20.53 -8.91 14.42
N ASP A 283 21.30 -9.98 14.29
CA ASP A 283 22.10 -10.57 15.37
C ASP A 283 21.29 -10.80 16.67
N GLY A 284 20.05 -11.27 16.51
CA GLY A 284 19.13 -11.56 17.60
C GLY A 284 18.56 -10.36 18.34
N LYS A 285 18.75 -9.14 17.83
CA LYS A 285 18.19 -7.91 18.38
C LYS A 285 17.31 -7.20 17.37
N SER A 286 16.28 -6.54 17.88
CA SER A 286 15.41 -5.71 17.05
C SER A 286 16.11 -4.43 16.63
N VAL A 287 16.25 -4.20 15.33
CA VAL A 287 16.73 -2.95 14.73
C VAL A 287 15.55 -2.21 14.12
N THR A 288 15.61 -0.88 14.07
CA THR A 288 14.53 -0.07 13.48
C THR A 288 15.10 0.95 12.55
N ASN A 289 14.64 0.92 11.30
CA ASN A 289 14.98 1.95 10.33
C ASN A 289 14.08 3.18 10.56
N LEU A 290 14.68 4.27 11.03
CA LEU A 290 13.96 5.52 11.32
C LEU A 290 13.47 6.23 10.04
N ASP A 291 14.07 5.95 8.89
CA ASP A 291 13.61 6.45 7.59
C ASP A 291 12.21 5.92 7.25
N PHE A 292 11.84 4.77 7.80
CA PHE A 292 10.49 4.20 7.64
C PHE A 292 9.60 4.28 8.89
N CYS A 293 10.19 4.56 10.05
CA CYS A 293 9.45 4.66 11.30
C CYS A 293 8.65 5.97 11.37
N ASN A 294 7.37 5.89 11.71
CA ASN A 294 6.54 7.07 12.02
C ASN A 294 6.47 7.39 13.52
N LEU A 295 7.23 6.67 14.36
CA LEU A 295 7.28 6.83 15.82
C LEU A 295 5.90 6.68 16.51
N CYS A 296 4.99 5.86 15.99
CA CYS A 296 3.69 5.59 16.64
C CYS A 296 3.83 4.94 18.03
N GLY A 297 4.85 4.11 18.24
CA GLY A 297 5.09 3.42 19.51
C GLY A 297 4.40 2.05 19.67
N ALA A 298 3.73 1.52 18.64
CA ALA A 298 3.11 0.18 18.70
C ALA A 298 4.10 -0.92 19.15
N CYS A 299 5.34 -0.85 18.68
CA CYS A 299 6.39 -1.78 19.09
C CYS A 299 6.84 -1.62 20.55
N VAL A 300 6.66 -0.43 21.16
CA VAL A 300 6.90 -0.20 22.59
C VAL A 300 5.85 -0.92 23.40
N THR A 301 4.57 -0.71 23.06
CA THR A 301 3.42 -1.41 23.66
C THR A 301 3.52 -2.93 23.54
N ALA A 302 4.05 -3.43 22.43
CA ALA A 302 4.19 -4.87 22.20
C ALA A 302 5.39 -5.51 22.89
N CYS A 303 6.36 -4.74 23.38
CA CYS A 303 7.61 -5.28 23.91
C CYS A 303 7.38 -5.90 25.31
N PRO A 304 7.46 -7.22 25.48
CA PRO A 304 7.21 -7.83 26.79
C PRO A 304 8.30 -7.50 27.84
N GLN A 305 9.47 -7.06 27.38
CA GLN A 305 10.59 -6.67 28.24
C GLN A 305 10.56 -5.17 28.61
N ASN A 306 9.70 -4.37 27.96
CA ASN A 306 9.67 -2.90 28.12
C ASN A 306 11.04 -2.24 27.93
N ILE A 307 11.78 -2.65 26.90
CA ILE A 307 13.13 -2.14 26.56
C ILE A 307 13.15 -1.27 25.31
N ARG A 308 12.07 -1.22 24.54
CA ARG A 308 11.96 -0.31 23.39
C ARG A 308 11.42 1.00 23.91
N VAL A 309 12.16 2.09 23.69
CA VAL A 309 11.78 3.43 24.16
C VAL A 309 11.61 4.33 22.94
N VAL A 310 10.44 4.95 22.81
CA VAL A 310 10.17 5.97 21.78
C VAL A 310 10.24 7.35 22.40
N SER A 311 11.10 8.22 21.88
CA SER A 311 11.29 9.59 22.35
C SER A 311 10.93 10.56 21.24
N ARG A 312 9.84 11.32 21.39
CA ARG A 312 9.35 12.25 20.36
C ARG A 312 9.74 13.68 20.71
N THR A 313 10.57 14.30 19.89
CA THR A 313 11.01 15.69 20.09
C THR A 313 9.99 16.70 19.57
N ALA A 314 9.22 16.33 18.56
CA ALA A 314 8.16 17.16 18.00
C ALA A 314 7.01 16.31 17.45
N MET A 315 5.84 16.94 17.30
CA MET A 315 4.68 16.39 16.61
C MET A 315 4.08 17.46 15.71
N LYS A 316 3.60 17.07 14.52
CA LYS A 316 2.95 17.96 13.54
C LYS A 316 1.47 18.17 13.88
N LEU A 317 1.16 18.49 15.13
CA LEU A 317 -0.21 18.75 15.60
C LEU A 317 -0.38 20.24 15.86
N ASN A 318 -1.14 20.90 14.99
CA ASN A 318 -1.35 22.34 15.00
C ASN A 318 -2.60 22.73 15.80
N ASN A 319 -2.75 24.02 16.11
CA ASN A 319 -3.98 24.62 16.66
C ASN A 319 -4.37 24.14 18.09
N ILE A 320 -3.39 23.93 18.97
CA ILE A 320 -3.62 23.58 20.37
C ILE A 320 -3.83 24.86 21.21
N ASN A 321 -5.08 25.30 21.33
CA ASN A 321 -5.42 26.55 22.04
C ASN A 321 -5.78 26.36 23.52
N SER A 322 -6.28 25.18 23.90
CA SER A 322 -6.68 24.91 25.28
C SER A 322 -5.47 24.52 26.14
N GLU A 323 -5.30 25.18 27.28
CA GLU A 323 -4.19 24.90 28.22
C GLU A 323 -4.23 23.45 28.75
N SER A 324 -5.41 22.98 29.14
CA SER A 324 -5.58 21.59 29.60
C SER A 324 -5.27 20.57 28.50
N TRP A 325 -5.61 20.88 27.25
CA TRP A 325 -5.24 20.02 26.11
C TRP A 325 -3.75 20.06 25.85
N ASN A 326 -3.11 21.22 25.96
CA ASN A 326 -1.68 21.38 25.75
C ASN A 326 -0.88 20.51 26.75
N GLU A 327 -1.26 20.55 28.03
CA GLU A 327 -0.64 19.71 29.06
C GLU A 327 -0.78 18.21 28.75
N ILE A 328 -1.98 17.76 28.38
CA ILE A 328 -2.23 16.34 28.08
C ILE A 328 -1.55 15.91 26.78
N LEU A 329 -1.66 16.67 25.70
CA LEU A 329 -1.09 16.31 24.41
C LEU A 329 0.44 16.34 24.42
N LYS A 330 1.07 17.20 25.23
CA LYS A 330 2.53 17.16 25.45
C LYS A 330 3.02 15.86 26.06
N THR A 331 2.17 15.09 26.75
CA THR A 331 2.55 13.75 27.24
C THR A 331 2.86 12.77 26.11
N ILE A 332 2.39 13.04 24.88
CA ILE A 332 2.74 12.27 23.68
C ILE A 332 4.22 12.45 23.34
N LEU A 333 4.81 13.61 23.64
CA LEU A 333 6.21 13.93 23.37
C LEU A 333 7.18 13.29 24.37
N VAL A 334 6.68 12.80 25.51
CA VAL A 334 7.55 12.24 26.55
C VAL A 334 7.99 10.83 26.17
N GLY A 335 9.29 10.56 26.34
CA GLY A 335 9.89 9.24 26.15
C GLY A 335 9.19 8.17 26.97
N LYS A 336 8.68 7.13 26.32
CA LYS A 336 8.08 5.94 26.96
C LYS A 336 8.73 4.69 26.42
#